data_AF-A0A2T0B4L7-F1
#
_entry.id   AF-A0A2T0B4L7-F1
#
_cell.length_a   1.000
_cell.length_b   1.000
_cell.length_c   1.000
_cell.angle_alpha   90.00
_cell.angle_beta   90.00
_cell.angle_gamma   90.00
#
_symmetry.space_group_name_H-M   'P 1'
#
loop_
_entity.id
_entity.type
_entity.pdbx_description
1 polymer ?
#
loop_
_entity_poly.entity_id
_entity_poly.type
_entity_poly.pdbx_seq_one_letter_code
_entity_poly.pdbx_strand_id
1 'polypeptide(L)' 'MTELGKSLIDEGKDEGKKEKTIEIVKRAIKKGMDNETIKKLTDLDIDEIELIRKVLK' A
#
# COMPACT_ATOMS: atom_id res chain seq x y z
N MET A 1 15.76 -20.22 16.39
CA MET A 1 15.47 -18.93 15.73
C MET A 1 15.91 -17.85 16.70
N THR A 2 16.90 -17.03 16.36
CA THR A 2 17.39 -15.93 17.21
C THR A 2 16.40 -14.77 17.17
N GLU A 3 16.40 -13.91 18.20
CA GLU A 3 15.57 -12.69 18.22
C GLU A 3 15.84 -11.78 17.00
N LEU A 4 17.09 -11.71 16.56
CA LEU A 4 17.47 -11.01 15.32
C LEU A 4 16.82 -11.62 14.07
N GLY A 5 16.76 -12.95 13.98
CA GLY A 5 16.12 -13.63 12.84
C GLY A 5 14.61 -13.41 12.78
N LYS A 6 13.94 -13.26 13.93
CA LYS A 6 12.51 -12.90 13.98
C LYS A 6 12.27 -11.48 13.48
N SER A 7 13.06 -10.51 13.97
CA SER A 7 12.94 -9.09 13.58
C SER A 7 13.05 -8.92 12.05
N LEU A 8 14.06 -9.52 11.44
CA LEU A 8 14.27 -9.43 9.98
C LEU A 8 13.11 -10.05 9.18
N ILE A 9 12.53 -11.14 9.65
CA ILE A 9 11.37 -11.78 9.00
C ILE A 9 10.13 -10.89 9.10
N ASP A 10 9.93 -10.23 10.24
CA ASP A 10 8.76 -9.38 10.46
C ASP A 10 8.88 -8.05 9.70
N GLU A 11 10.07 -7.44 9.68
CA GLU A 11 10.39 -6.27 8.85
C GLU A 11 10.14 -6.58 7.35
N GLY A 12 10.67 -7.70 6.84
CA GLY A 12 10.47 -8.09 5.45
C GLY A 12 9.01 -8.37 5.09
N LYS A 13 8.22 -8.93 6.02
CA LYS A 13 6.77 -9.11 5.82
C LYS A 13 6.05 -7.77 5.74
N ASP A 14 6.42 -6.81 6.58
CA ASP A 14 5.75 -5.52 6.63
C ASP A 14 6.11 -4.63 5.43
N GLU A 15 7.35 -4.67 4.96
CA GLU A 15 7.72 -4.05 3.68
C GLU A 15 6.96 -4.66 2.50
N GLY A 16 6.89 -6.00 2.43
CA GLY A 16 6.16 -6.69 1.36
C GLY A 16 4.65 -6.39 1.35
N LYS A 17 4.02 -6.25 2.53
CA LYS A 17 2.62 -5.81 2.64
C LYS A 17 2.45 -4.39 2.09
N LYS A 18 3.32 -3.45 2.49
CA LYS A 18 3.27 -2.06 2.02
C LYS A 18 3.40 -1.96 0.50
N GLU A 19 4.36 -2.68 -0.08
CA GLU A 19 4.56 -2.68 -1.53
C GLU A 19 3.33 -3.22 -2.28
N LYS A 20 2.75 -4.33 -1.80
CA LYS A 20 1.52 -4.90 -2.35
C LYS A 20 0.34 -3.92 -2.27
N THR A 21 0.17 -3.22 -1.14
CA THR A 21 -0.88 -2.22 -0.96
C THR A 21 -0.73 -1.08 -1.98
N ILE A 22 0.49 -0.56 -2.15
CA ILE A 22 0.77 0.50 -3.14
C ILE A 22 0.44 0.02 -4.57
N GLU A 23 0.78 -1.22 -4.92
CA GLU A 23 0.48 -1.76 -6.25
C GLU A 23 -1.03 -1.88 -6.49
N ILE A 24 -1.80 -2.33 -5.49
CA ILE A 24 -3.25 -2.39 -5.54
C ILE A 24 -3.85 -1.00 -5.80
N VAL A 25 -3.40 0.02 -5.05
CA VAL A 25 -3.84 1.41 -5.26
C VAL A 25 -3.53 1.90 -6.66
N LYS A 26 -2.30 1.67 -7.16
CA LYS A 26 -1.92 2.06 -8.52
C LYS A 26 -2.84 1.44 -9.57
N ARG A 27 -3.18 0.15 -9.42
CA ARG A 27 -4.09 -0.56 -10.33
C ARG A 27 -5.52 -0.03 -10.21
N ALA A 28 -6.01 0.27 -9.01
CA ALA A 28 -7.35 0.80 -8.77
C ALA A 28 -7.53 2.21 -9.39
N ILE A 29 -6.53 3.08 -9.22
CA ILE A 29 -6.49 4.42 -9.84
C ILE A 29 -6.56 4.30 -11.37
N LYS A 30 -5.75 3.42 -11.97
CA LYS A 30 -5.76 3.17 -13.42
C LYS A 30 -7.09 2.64 -13.94
N LYS A 31 -7.87 1.94 -13.09
CA LYS A 31 -9.22 1.48 -13.39
C LYS A 31 -10.30 2.55 -13.18
N GLY A 32 -9.92 3.76 -12.76
CA GLY A 32 -10.86 4.87 -12.56
C GLY A 32 -11.62 4.82 -11.23
N MET A 33 -11.17 4.02 -10.26
CA MET A 33 -11.81 3.96 -8.93
C MET A 33 -11.57 5.28 -8.17
N ASP A 34 -12.58 5.73 -7.43
CA ASP A 34 -12.51 6.92 -6.57
C ASP A 34 -11.74 6.62 -5.27
N ASN A 35 -11.29 7.67 -4.60
CA ASN A 35 -10.42 7.52 -3.42
C ASN A 35 -11.16 6.94 -2.21
N GLU A 36 -12.46 7.19 -2.05
CA GLU A 36 -13.25 6.62 -0.94
C GLU A 36 -13.39 5.11 -1.10
N THR A 37 -13.57 4.63 -2.33
CA THR A 37 -13.57 3.19 -2.62
C THR A 37 -12.19 2.58 -2.38
N ILE A 38 -11.10 3.25 -2.79
CA ILE A 38 -9.73 2.75 -2.60
C ILE A 38 -9.37 2.69 -1.11
N LYS A 39 -9.75 3.70 -0.33
CA LYS A 39 -9.58 3.74 1.14
C LYS A 39 -10.21 2.51 1.79
N LYS A 40 -11.47 2.21 1.46
CA LYS A 40 -12.17 1.03 2.01
C LYS A 40 -11.54 -0.31 1.62
N LEU A 41 -10.76 -0.36 0.54
CA LEU A 41 -10.11 -1.58 0.07
C LEU A 41 -8.70 -1.78 0.63
N THR A 42 -8.04 -0.71 1.09
CA THR A 42 -6.61 -0.71 1.39
C THR A 42 -6.26 -0.18 2.77
N ASP A 43 -7.24 0.39 3.47
CA ASP A 43 -7.10 1.09 4.75
C ASP A 43 -6.08 2.24 4.72
N LEU A 44 -5.73 2.73 3.52
CA LEU A 44 -4.89 3.91 3.35
C LEU A 44 -5.70 5.19 3.49
N ASP A 45 -5.02 6.23 3.93
CA ASP A 45 -5.61 7.55 4.03
C ASP A 45 -5.81 8.18 2.64
N ILE A 46 -6.84 9.03 2.53
CA ILE A 46 -7.15 9.74 1.28
C ILE A 46 -5.93 10.55 0.80
N ASP A 47 -5.16 11.14 1.71
CA ASP A 47 -3.96 11.90 1.39
C ASP A 47 -2.88 11.04 0.74
N GLU A 48 -2.68 9.82 1.22
CA GLU A 48 -1.73 8.86 0.64
C GLU A 48 -2.19 8.42 -0.76
N ILE A 49 -3.48 8.15 -0.93
CA ILE A 49 -4.08 7.79 -2.22
C ILE A 49 -3.93 8.94 -3.22
N GLU A 50 -4.17 10.18 -2.80
CA GLU A 50 -3.99 11.39 -3.62
C GLU A 50 -2.53 11.61 -4.03
N LEU A 51 -1.57 11.37 -3.12
CA LEU A 51 -0.15 11.42 -3.46
C LEU A 51 0.21 10.41 -4.54
N ILE A 52 -0.27 9.17 -4.42
CA ILE A 52 -0.05 8.14 -5.46
C ILE A 52 -0.70 8.54 -6.78
N ARG A 53 -1.92 9.07 -6.74
CA ARG A 53 -2.66 9.54 -7.92
C ARG A 53 -1.95 10.68 -8.64
N LYS A 54 -1.34 11.61 -7.90
CA LYS A 54 -0.53 12.71 -8.46
C LYS A 54 0.73 12.21 -9.14
N VAL A 55 1.41 11.21 -8.57
CA VAL A 55 2.64 10.62 -9.16
C VAL A 55 2.35 9.81 -10.43
N LEU A 56 1.13 9.28 -10.58
CA LEU A 56 0.72 8.50 -11.76
C LEU A 56 0.24 9.34 -12.95
N LYS A 57 -0.02 10.65 -12.75
CA LYS A 57 -0.38 11.58 -13.83
C LYS A 57 0.86 12.08 -14.55
#